data_AF-A0AAW9A803-F1
#
_entry.id   AF-A0AAW9A803-F1
#
_cell.length_a   1.000
_cell.length_b   1.000
_cell.length_c   1.000
_cell.angle_alpha   90.00
_cell.angle_beta   90.00
_cell.angle_gamma   90.00
#
_symmetry.space_group_name_H-M   'P 1'
#
loop_
_entity.id
_entity.type
_entity.pdbx_description
1 polymer ?
#
loop_
_entity_poly.entity_id
_entity_poly.type
_entity_poly.pdbx_seq_one_letter_code
_entity_poly.pdbx_strand_id
1 'polypeptide(L)' 'MKAAIGTMVGFIFLSLVVLQIIFQYFLGPEGWDLFPIYSGLILLSGLIVFCTKIVLEEIDGLIQKKAEEISKK' A
#
# COMPACT_ATOMS: atom_id res chain seq x y z
N MET A 1 8.57 -0.81 12.24
CA MET A 1 7.62 -1.89 12.67
C MET A 1 6.20 -1.41 12.97
N LYS A 2 5.94 -0.54 13.96
CA LYS A 2 4.56 -0.03 14.22
C LYS A 2 3.97 0.73 13.01
N ALA A 3 4.80 1.49 12.30
CA ALA A 3 4.41 2.19 11.07
C ALA A 3 4.08 1.21 9.93
N ALA A 4 4.94 0.21 9.69
CA ALA A 4 4.72 -0.86 8.71
C ALA A 4 3.43 -1.67 8.96
N ILE A 5 3.10 -1.95 10.22
CA ILE A 5 1.85 -2.66 10.57
C ILE A 5 0.65 -1.75 10.31
N GLY A 6 0.74 -0.47 10.66
CA GLY A 6 -0.31 0.51 10.38
C GLY A 6 -0.57 0.70 8.88
N THR A 7 0.48 0.72 8.06
CA THR A 7 0.34 0.81 6.60
C THR A 7 -0.20 -0.49 5.99
N MET A 8 0.18 -1.67 6.51
CA MET A 8 -0.42 -2.96 6.11
C MET A 8 -1.93 -2.99 6.39
N VAL A 9 -2.34 -2.66 7.62
CA VAL A 9 -3.75 -2.71 8.02
C VAL A 9 -4.57 -1.67 7.28
N GLY A 10 -4.03 -0.45 7.14
CA GLY A 10 -4.66 0.62 6.36
C GLY A 10 -4.83 0.24 4.89
N PHE A 11 -3.82 -0.40 4.30
CA PHE A 11 -3.88 -0.86 2.91
C PHE A 11 -4.93 -1.97 2.71
N ILE A 12 -4.99 -2.95 3.61
CA ILE A 12 -6.00 -4.02 3.58
C ILE A 12 -7.41 -3.44 3.75
N PHE A 13 -7.61 -2.53 4.70
CA PHE A 13 -8.92 -1.92 4.95
C PHE A 13 -9.37 -1.07 3.75
N LEU A 14 -8.48 -0.28 3.17
CA LEU A 14 -8.76 0.53 1.99
C LEU A 14 -9.06 -0.37 0.78
N SER A 15 -8.27 -1.42 0.57
CA SER A 15 -8.45 -2.34 -0.56
C SER A 15 -9.67 -3.26 -0.43
N LEU A 16 -10.15 -3.58 0.77
CA LEU A 16 -11.34 -4.43 0.93
C LEU A 16 -12.63 -3.61 1.00
N VAL A 17 -12.61 -2.44 1.66
CA VAL A 17 -13.81 -1.64 1.88
C VAL A 17 -14.02 -0.63 0.76
N VAL A 18 -13.02 0.20 0.48
CA VAL A 18 -13.16 1.28 -0.52
C VAL A 18 -13.30 0.69 -1.91
N LEU A 19 -12.59 -0.40 -2.20
CA LEU A 19 -12.68 -1.09 -3.47
C LEU A 19 -14.08 -1.64 -3.76
N GLN A 20 -14.69 -2.33 -2.79
CA GLN A 20 -16.03 -2.87 -2.97
C GLN A 20 -17.07 -1.77 -3.11
N ILE A 21 -16.93 -0.69 -2.34
CA ILE A 21 -17.82 0.47 -2.46
C ILE A 21 -17.71 1.09 -3.85
N ILE A 22 -16.48 1.35 -4.35
CA ILE A 22 -16.26 1.91 -5.69
C ILE A 22 -16.85 0.97 -6.75
N PHE A 23 -16.64 -0.34 -6.65
CA PHE A 23 -17.16 -1.29 -7.63
C PHE A 23 -18.69 -1.34 -7.65
N GLN A 24 -19.33 -1.37 -6.48
CA GLN A 24 -20.80 -1.32 -6.38
C GLN A 24 -21.37 -0.03 -6.95
N TYR A 25 -20.72 1.11 -6.70
CA TYR A 25 -21.22 2.41 -7.14
C TYR A 25 -20.96 2.69 -8.62
N PHE A 26 -19.86 2.20 -9.19
CA PHE A 26 -19.39 2.62 -10.51
C PHE A 26 -19.76 1.64 -11.64
N LEU A 27 -19.75 0.32 -11.41
CA LEU A 27 -19.93 -0.68 -12.48
C LEU A 27 -21.31 -1.36 -12.50
N GLY A 28 -22.11 -1.26 -11.43
CA GLY A 28 -23.43 -1.90 -11.37
C GLY A 28 -23.38 -3.44 -11.51
N PRO A 29 -24.54 -4.13 -11.55
CA PRO A 29 -24.61 -5.60 -11.59
C PRO A 29 -24.08 -6.23 -12.89
N GLU A 30 -23.76 -5.43 -13.90
CA GLU A 30 -23.39 -5.88 -15.25
C GLU A 30 -21.87 -5.89 -15.46
N GLY A 31 -21.12 -5.26 -14.55
CA GLY A 31 -19.65 -5.14 -14.62
C GLY A 31 -18.85 -6.29 -13.99
N TRP A 32 -19.50 -7.39 -13.62
CA TRP A 32 -18.88 -8.51 -12.91
C TRP A 32 -17.82 -9.24 -13.75
N ASP A 33 -17.92 -9.21 -15.08
CA ASP A 33 -16.92 -9.82 -15.96
C ASP A 33 -15.59 -9.06 -16.00
N LEU A 34 -15.59 -7.75 -15.72
CA LEU A 34 -14.36 -6.96 -15.63
C LEU A 34 -13.78 -6.92 -14.20
N PHE A 35 -14.52 -7.45 -13.22
CA PHE A 35 -14.09 -7.54 -11.82
C PHE A 35 -12.69 -8.16 -11.64
N PRO A 36 -12.33 -9.30 -12.27
CA PRO A 36 -10.99 -9.88 -12.11
C PRO A 36 -9.86 -8.99 -12.65
N ILE A 37 -10.11 -8.25 -13.74
CA ILE A 37 -9.08 -7.38 -14.36
C ILE A 37 -8.87 -6.13 -13.49
N TYR A 38 -9.94 -5.46 -13.08
CA TYR A 38 -9.82 -4.27 -12.24
C TYR A 38 -9.35 -4.60 -10.82
N SER A 39 -9.83 -5.71 -10.24
CA SER A 39 -9.31 -6.15 -8.94
C SER A 39 -7.82 -6.44 -9.02
N GLY A 40 -7.35 -7.09 -10.09
CA GLY A 40 -5.92 -7.33 -10.33
C GLY A 40 -5.10 -6.04 -10.46
N LEU A 41 -5.57 -5.05 -11.21
CA LEU A 41 -4.92 -3.74 -11.34
C LEU A 41 -4.82 -3.01 -10.00
N ILE A 42 -5.85 -3.11 -9.17
CA ILE A 42 -5.88 -2.41 -7.88
C ILE A 42 -4.99 -3.12 -6.86
N LEU A 43 -4.96 -4.45 -6.89
CA LEU A 43 -4.05 -5.27 -6.10
C LEU A 43 -2.59 -4.97 -6.48
N LEU A 44 -2.31 -4.79 -7.78
CA LEU A 44 -0.99 -4.40 -8.28
C LEU A 44 -0.60 -2.98 -7.82
N SER A 45 -1.50 -2.00 -7.96
CA SER A 45 -1.29 -0.62 -7.48
C SER A 45 -0.97 -0.59 -5.99
N GLY A 46 -1.71 -1.38 -5.23
CA GLY A 46 -1.50 -1.57 -3.82
C GLY A 46 -0.16 -2.19 -3.43
N LEU A 47 0.23 -3.23 -4.16
CA LEU A 47 1.55 -3.86 -3.99
C LEU A 47 2.68 -2.87 -4.28
N ILE A 48 2.55 -2.01 -5.29
CA ILE A 48 3.53 -0.97 -5.60
C ILE A 48 3.65 0.02 -4.44
N VAL A 49 2.53 0.51 -3.90
CA VAL A 49 2.54 1.45 -2.76
C VAL A 49 3.14 0.79 -1.51
N PHE A 50 2.78 -0.47 -1.23
CA PHE A 50 3.31 -1.22 -0.12
C PHE A 50 4.83 -1.42 -0.23
N CYS A 51 5.30 -1.85 -1.40
CA CYS A 51 6.72 -2.01 -1.70
C CYS A 51 7.48 -0.69 -1.56
N THR A 52 6.91 0.41 -2.08
CA THR A 52 7.49 1.75 -1.97
C THR A 52 7.63 2.19 -0.51
N LYS A 53 6.65 1.88 0.34
CA LYS A 53 6.69 2.18 1.78
C LYS A 53 7.78 1.40 2.50
N ILE A 54 7.95 0.11 2.20
CA ILE A 54 9.05 -0.70 2.77
C ILE A 54 10.39 -0.09 2.39
N VAL A 55 10.59 0.22 1.10
CA VAL A 55 11.84 0.81 0.61
C VAL A 55 12.13 2.15 1.27
N LEU A 56 11.12 3.02 1.46
CA LEU A 56 11.30 4.28 2.17
C LEU A 56 11.68 4.07 3.65
N GLU A 57 11.03 3.13 4.36
CA GLU A 57 11.34 2.84 5.77
C GLU A 57 12.78 2.30 5.92
N GLU A 58 13.23 1.47 4.97
CA GLU A 58 14.60 0.97 4.91
C GLU A 58 15.62 2.10 4.65
N ILE A 59 15.33 3.00 3.70
CA ILE A 59 16.18 4.16 3.39
C ILE A 59 16.29 5.11 4.58
N ASP A 60 15.18 5.41 5.24
CA ASP A 60 15.16 6.33 6.38
C ASP A 60 15.95 5.76 7.56
N GLY A 61 15.85 4.44 7.80
CA GLY A 61 16.68 3.73 8.78
C GLY A 61 18.17 3.77 8.46
N LEU A 62 18.55 3.67 7.18
CA LEU A 62 19.95 3.81 6.74
C LEU A 62 20.46 5.25 6.90
N ILE A 63 19.64 6.25 6.58
CA ILE A 63 19.98 7.67 6.76
C ILE A 63 20.19 7.98 8.24
N GLN A 64 19.30 7.51 9.11
CA GLN A 64 19.41 7.73 10.56
C GLN A 64 20.68 7.11 11.14
N LYS A 65 21.00 5.85 10.75
CA LYS A 65 22.26 5.20 11.14
C LYS A 65 23.50 5.96 10.67
N LYS A 66 23.48 6.47 9.44
CA LYS A 66 24.59 7.25 8.89
C LYS A 66 24.76 8.59 9.60
N ALA A 67 23.66 9.24 10.01
CA ALA A 67 23.69 10.47 10.78
C ALA A 67 24.29 10.27 12.19
N GLU A 68 23.99 9.14 12.85
CA GLU A 68 24.59 8.81 14.15
C GLU A 68 26.10 8.55 14.07
N GLU A 69 26.60 7.92 13.00
CA GLU A 69 28.05 7.74 12.80
C GLU A 69 28.80 9.07 12.58
N ILE A 70 28.18 10.03 11.89
CA ILE A 70 28.79 11.34 11.63
C ILE A 70 28.79 12.21 12.91
N SER A 71 27.78 12.07 13.77
CA SER A 71 27.71 12.83 15.04
C SER A 71 28.64 12.29 16.14
N LYS A 72 29.18 11.07 15.99
CA LYS A 72 30.10 10.44 16.95
C LYS A 72 31.59 10.64 16.62
N LYS A 73 31.89 11.31 15.51
CA LYS A 73 33.25 11.58 15.03
C LYS A 73 33.61 13.05 15.19
#